data_AF-A0A8D0MW29-F1
#
_entry.id   AF-A0A8D0MW29-F1
#
_cell.length_a   1.000
_cell.length_b   1.000
_cell.length_c   1.000
_cell.angle_alpha   90.00
_cell.angle_beta   90.00
_cell.angle_gamma   90.00
#
_symmetry.space_group_name_H-M   'P 1'
#
loop_
_entity.id
_entity.type
_entity.pdbx_description
1 polymer ?
#
loop_
_entity_poly.entity_id
_entity_poly.type
_entity_poly.pdbx_seq_one_letter_code
_entity_poly.pdbx_strand_id
1 'polypeptide(L)'
;LILNTPSHHRVHHGRNRYCIDKNYAGTLIIWDRIFGTFEAENEKVVYGLTHPINTFEPFKVQFHHLVNIWTTFWATPGFFNKFFVMFKGPGWSPGKPRLGLSEEIPEVKGNEVPFSSSASQLLRIYAVVQFALMLTFYEETFADKAALSQVTLLLRVCFIILTLTSIGFLLDQKPKAAVLETFRCLLFLMLCRFGHLKPFIPSLSFTFEIFFSICIAFWGVKSMKQLVSEPWK
;
A
#
# COMPACT_ATOMS: atom_id res chain seq x y z
N LEU A 1 -8.94 23.24 23.67
CA LEU A 1 -7.88 23.07 22.63
C LEU A 1 -8.53 23.02 21.26
N ILE A 2 -8.05 23.81 20.29
CA ILE A 2 -8.66 23.95 18.94
C ILE A 2 -7.92 23.12 17.88
N LEU A 3 -6.61 22.91 18.03
CA LEU A 3 -5.77 22.20 17.06
C LEU A 3 -5.74 20.68 17.29
N ASN A 4 -5.61 19.93 16.21
CA ASN A 4 -5.24 18.52 16.28
C ASN A 4 -3.77 18.40 16.71
N THR A 5 -3.52 17.63 17.77
CA THR A 5 -2.18 17.40 18.31
C THR A 5 -1.69 16.01 17.90
N PRO A 6 -0.38 15.73 17.96
CA PRO A 6 0.11 14.38 17.72
C PRO A 6 -0.60 13.32 18.58
N SER A 7 -1.00 13.65 19.82
CA SER A 7 -1.75 12.73 20.70
C SER A 7 -3.17 12.45 20.18
N HIS A 8 -3.92 13.48 19.77
CA HIS A 8 -5.24 13.28 19.19
C HIS A 8 -5.17 12.47 17.88
N HIS A 9 -4.14 12.71 17.06
CA HIS A 9 -3.92 11.97 15.82
C HIS A 9 -3.50 10.51 16.06
N ARG A 10 -2.80 10.19 17.16
CA ARG A 10 -2.54 8.79 17.53
C ARG A 10 -3.84 8.03 17.79
N VAL A 11 -4.76 8.62 18.55
CA VAL A 11 -6.08 8.01 18.80
C VAL A 11 -6.80 7.73 17.48
N HIS A 12 -6.75 8.63 16.49
CA HIS A 12 -7.33 8.40 15.17
C HIS A 12 -6.74 7.18 14.44
N HIS A 13 -5.42 6.95 14.54
CA HIS A 13 -4.75 5.78 13.95
C HIS A 13 -4.82 4.51 14.82
N GLY A 14 -5.43 4.63 16.00
CA GLY A 14 -5.52 3.56 16.98
C GLY A 14 -6.65 2.59 16.70
N ARG A 15 -6.42 1.31 17.00
CA ARG A 15 -7.46 0.27 16.94
C ARG A 15 -7.92 -0.22 18.32
N ASN A 16 -7.40 0.38 19.39
CA ASN A 16 -7.94 0.17 20.74
C ASN A 16 -9.43 0.50 20.74
N ARG A 17 -10.20 -0.14 21.61
CA ARG A 17 -11.66 -0.01 21.61
C ARG A 17 -12.13 1.44 21.74
N TYR A 18 -11.47 2.24 22.57
CA TYR A 18 -11.79 3.65 22.78
C TYR A 18 -11.39 4.55 21.60
N CYS A 19 -10.46 4.11 20.75
CA CYS A 19 -9.99 4.84 19.57
C CYS A 19 -10.92 4.72 18.36
N ILE A 20 -11.81 3.73 18.35
CA ILE A 20 -12.65 3.44 17.18
C ILE A 20 -13.64 4.58 16.94
N ASP A 21 -13.65 5.03 15.69
CA ASP A 21 -14.52 6.10 15.21
C ASP A 21 -14.35 7.45 15.95
N LYS A 22 -13.09 7.80 16.26
CA LYS A 22 -12.71 9.04 16.94
C LYS A 22 -11.75 9.91 16.15
N ASN A 23 -11.74 11.21 16.48
CA ASN A 23 -10.73 12.20 16.09
C ASN A 23 -10.48 12.29 14.57
N TYR A 24 -11.53 12.44 13.77
CA TYR A 24 -11.44 12.48 12.31
C TYR A 24 -10.90 13.80 11.75
N ALA A 25 -10.96 14.90 12.50
CA ALA A 25 -10.56 16.20 11.98
C ALA A 25 -9.05 16.30 11.80
N GLY A 26 -8.59 16.60 10.57
CA GLY A 26 -7.17 16.68 10.25
C GLY A 26 -6.43 17.78 11.01
N THR A 27 -6.81 19.06 10.84
CA THR A 27 -6.08 20.20 11.43
C THR A 27 -6.73 20.75 12.71
N LEU A 28 -8.06 20.82 12.75
CA LEU A 28 -8.81 21.50 13.81
C LEU A 28 -9.68 20.49 14.59
N ILE A 29 -9.23 20.08 15.78
CA ILE A 29 -9.95 19.11 16.62
C ILE A 29 -11.28 19.64 17.17
N ILE A 30 -11.54 20.94 17.04
CA ILE A 30 -12.82 21.53 17.44
C ILE A 30 -14.02 20.87 16.76
N TRP A 31 -13.86 20.39 15.52
CA TRP A 31 -14.92 19.67 14.82
C TRP A 31 -15.32 18.40 15.55
N ASP A 32 -14.36 17.57 15.97
CA ASP A 32 -14.65 16.35 16.74
C ASP A 32 -15.31 16.65 18.10
N ARG A 33 -14.99 17.82 18.70
CA ARG A 33 -15.65 18.25 19.95
C ARG A 33 -17.09 18.67 19.72
N ILE A 34 -17.37 19.40 18.63
CA ILE A 34 -18.71 19.85 18.26
C ILE A 34 -19.60 18.65 17.87
N PHE A 35 -19.04 17.69 17.13
CA PHE A 35 -19.77 16.51 16.64
C PHE A 35 -19.69 15.29 17.57
N GLY A 36 -19.03 15.40 18.73
CA GLY A 36 -18.99 14.35 19.75
C GLY A 36 -18.11 13.14 19.42
N THR A 37 -17.20 13.25 18.46
CA THR A 37 -16.22 12.21 18.08
C THR A 37 -14.84 12.43 18.72
N PHE A 38 -14.69 13.44 19.58
CA PHE A 38 -13.43 13.69 20.29
C PHE A 38 -13.15 12.61 21.33
N GLU A 39 -11.90 12.16 21.38
CA GLU A 39 -11.37 11.28 22.41
C GLU A 39 -9.93 11.65 22.75
N ALA A 40 -9.61 11.66 24.05
CA ALA A 40 -8.24 11.91 24.52
C ALA A 40 -7.46 10.59 24.58
N GLU A 41 -6.16 10.64 24.33
CA GLU A 41 -5.32 9.46 24.51
C GLU A 41 -5.30 9.05 25.99
N ASN A 42 -5.70 7.81 26.26
CA ASN A 42 -5.87 7.28 27.62
C ASN A 42 -4.87 6.16 27.94
N GLU A 43 -4.66 5.26 26.99
CA GLU A 43 -3.76 4.12 27.13
C GLU A 43 -2.83 4.01 25.90
N LYS A 44 -1.84 3.13 26.01
CA LYS A 44 -0.91 2.85 24.90
C LYS A 44 -1.70 2.47 23.65
N VAL A 45 -1.57 3.31 22.62
CA VAL A 45 -2.23 3.11 21.33
C VAL A 45 -1.56 1.98 20.55
N VAL A 46 -2.37 1.02 20.11
CA VAL A 46 -2.01 0.00 19.13
C VAL A 46 -2.53 0.46 17.77
N TYR A 47 -1.64 0.59 16.79
CA TYR A 47 -1.95 1.16 15.49
C TYR A 47 -2.46 0.13 14.48
N GLY A 48 -3.16 0.63 13.47
CA GLY A 48 -3.53 -0.13 12.28
C GLY A 48 -5.02 -0.43 12.21
N LEU A 49 -5.39 -1.38 11.36
CA LEU A 49 -6.79 -1.77 11.17
C LEU A 49 -7.22 -2.79 12.23
N THR A 50 -8.51 -2.79 12.57
CA THR A 50 -9.14 -3.81 13.42
C THR A 50 -8.94 -5.21 12.84
N HIS A 51 -8.98 -5.32 11.51
CA HIS A 51 -8.60 -6.51 10.74
C HIS A 51 -7.37 -6.21 9.87
N PRO A 52 -6.15 -6.60 10.29
CA PRO A 52 -4.92 -6.26 9.59
C PRO A 52 -4.84 -6.81 8.16
N ILE A 53 -4.28 -6.02 7.25
CA ILE A 53 -3.92 -6.45 5.89
C ILE A 53 -2.44 -6.82 5.91
N ASN A 54 -2.15 -8.10 6.09
CA ASN A 54 -0.78 -8.61 6.24
C ASN A 54 -0.11 -8.80 4.87
N THR A 55 0.16 -7.71 4.16
CA THR A 55 0.78 -7.72 2.82
C THR A 55 1.45 -6.38 2.53
N PHE A 56 2.56 -6.38 1.77
CA PHE A 56 3.20 -5.18 1.24
C PHE A 56 2.76 -4.85 -0.19
N GLU A 57 1.89 -5.67 -0.79
CA GLU A 57 1.32 -5.42 -2.12
C GLU A 57 0.42 -4.16 -2.13
N PRO A 58 0.77 -3.11 -2.90
CA PRO A 58 0.06 -1.83 -2.87
C PRO A 58 -1.39 -1.94 -3.34
N PHE A 59 -1.68 -2.74 -4.37
CA PHE A 59 -3.04 -2.92 -4.86
C PHE A 59 -3.94 -3.58 -3.82
N LYS A 60 -3.46 -4.65 -3.17
CA LYS A 60 -4.24 -5.29 -2.10
C LYS A 60 -4.46 -4.33 -0.95
N VAL A 61 -3.44 -3.61 -0.50
CA VAL A 61 -3.59 -2.58 0.56
C VAL A 61 -4.63 -1.53 0.17
N GLN A 62 -4.54 -0.97 -1.04
CA GLN A 62 -5.42 0.10 -1.50
C GLN A 62 -6.87 -0.34 -1.75
N PHE A 63 -7.07 -1.52 -2.35
CA PHE A 63 -8.38 -1.95 -2.86
C PHE A 63 -9.09 -2.99 -1.98
N HIS A 64 -8.46 -3.56 -0.95
CA HIS A 64 -9.09 -4.61 -0.11
C HIS A 64 -10.47 -4.20 0.41
N HIS A 65 -10.63 -2.94 0.83
CA HIS A 65 -11.90 -2.47 1.40
C HIS A 65 -12.98 -2.31 0.33
N LEU A 66 -12.62 -1.85 -0.88
CA LEU A 66 -13.54 -1.78 -2.01
C LEU A 66 -14.00 -3.17 -2.44
N VAL A 67 -13.09 -4.16 -2.44
CA VAL A 67 -13.45 -5.56 -2.66
C VAL A 67 -14.41 -6.04 -1.57
N ASN A 68 -14.14 -5.74 -0.30
CA ASN A 68 -15.04 -6.10 0.81
C ASN A 68 -16.44 -5.49 0.65
N ILE A 69 -16.54 -4.20 0.32
CA ILE A 69 -17.82 -3.54 0.03
C ILE A 69 -18.52 -4.23 -1.13
N TRP A 70 -17.81 -4.50 -2.23
CA TRP A 70 -18.37 -5.17 -3.40
C TRP A 70 -18.91 -6.57 -3.08
N THR A 71 -18.12 -7.39 -2.38
CA THR A 71 -18.55 -8.74 -1.98
C THR A 71 -19.73 -8.70 -1.04
N THR A 72 -19.71 -7.80 -0.04
CA THR A 72 -20.81 -7.62 0.91
C THR A 72 -22.07 -7.09 0.22
N PHE A 73 -21.93 -6.18 -0.74
CA PHE A 73 -23.04 -5.66 -1.54
C PHE A 73 -23.76 -6.78 -2.29
N TRP A 74 -23.02 -7.69 -2.94
CA TRP A 74 -23.63 -8.80 -3.67
C TRP A 74 -24.24 -9.85 -2.74
N ALA A 75 -23.58 -10.16 -1.62
CA ALA A 75 -24.06 -11.13 -0.63
C ALA A 75 -25.27 -10.63 0.19
N THR A 76 -25.42 -9.32 0.38
CA THR A 76 -26.49 -8.76 1.21
C THR A 76 -27.85 -8.79 0.48
N PRO A 77 -28.89 -9.42 1.07
CA PRO A 77 -30.22 -9.48 0.48
C PRO A 77 -30.99 -8.16 0.65
N GLY A 78 -31.85 -7.85 -0.33
CA GLY A 78 -32.75 -6.71 -0.31
C GLY A 78 -32.15 -5.43 -0.92
N PHE A 79 -32.93 -4.75 -1.76
CA PHE A 79 -32.50 -3.59 -2.54
C PHE A 79 -32.00 -2.43 -1.66
N PHE A 80 -32.73 -2.06 -0.61
CA PHE A 80 -32.33 -0.99 0.32
C PHE A 80 -31.09 -1.34 1.15
N ASN A 81 -30.94 -2.61 1.54
CA ASN A 81 -29.77 -3.05 2.30
C ASN A 81 -28.49 -2.92 1.46
N LYS A 82 -28.56 -3.21 0.16
CA LYS A 82 -27.46 -3.01 -0.77
C LYS A 82 -27.00 -1.54 -0.81
N PHE A 83 -27.94 -0.58 -0.80
CA PHE A 83 -27.60 0.84 -0.65
C PHE A 83 -26.89 1.08 0.70
N PHE A 84 -27.42 0.57 1.81
CA PHE A 84 -26.80 0.76 3.12
C PHE A 84 -25.39 0.19 3.26
N VAL A 85 -25.04 -0.91 2.57
CA VAL A 85 -23.65 -1.41 2.52
C VAL A 85 -22.67 -0.33 2.04
N MET A 86 -23.08 0.57 1.16
CA MET A 86 -22.21 1.64 0.64
C MET A 86 -22.08 2.86 1.57
N PHE A 87 -23.06 3.11 2.47
CA PHE A 87 -23.13 4.35 3.27
C PHE A 87 -23.00 4.16 4.78
N LYS A 88 -23.13 2.93 5.28
CA LYS A 88 -22.98 2.59 6.70
C LYS A 88 -21.57 2.08 6.99
N GLY A 89 -21.24 1.97 8.28
CA GLY A 89 -19.92 1.56 8.73
C GLY A 89 -19.62 0.09 8.36
N PRO A 90 -18.33 -0.29 8.34
CA PRO A 90 -17.89 -1.63 7.92
C PRO A 90 -18.43 -2.78 8.78
N GLY A 91 -18.85 -2.51 10.02
CA GLY A 91 -19.50 -3.50 10.89
C GLY A 91 -21.01 -3.64 10.69
N TRP A 92 -21.63 -2.87 9.79
CA TRP A 92 -23.08 -2.91 9.57
C TRP A 92 -23.52 -4.15 8.80
N SER A 93 -24.64 -4.73 9.21
CA SER A 93 -25.44 -5.69 8.46
C SER A 93 -26.93 -5.44 8.73
N PRO A 94 -27.87 -6.01 7.95
CA PRO A 94 -29.29 -5.89 8.25
C PRO A 94 -29.60 -6.27 9.71
N GLY A 95 -30.30 -5.39 10.42
CA GLY A 95 -30.59 -5.53 11.86
C GLY A 95 -29.56 -4.95 12.83
N LYS A 96 -28.34 -4.59 12.37
CA LYS A 96 -27.31 -3.97 13.23
C LYS A 96 -27.37 -2.42 13.23
N PRO A 97 -26.84 -1.77 14.28
CA PRO A 97 -26.63 -0.31 14.31
C PRO A 97 -25.73 0.18 13.19
N ARG A 98 -25.79 1.48 12.86
CA ARG A 98 -25.07 2.10 11.71
C ARG A 98 -23.58 1.76 11.64
N LEU A 99 -22.89 1.64 12.77
CA LEU A 99 -21.45 1.37 12.85
C LEU A 99 -21.13 -0.11 13.12
N GLY A 100 -22.15 -0.96 13.20
CA GLY A 100 -22.03 -2.33 13.67
C GLY A 100 -22.15 -2.44 15.18
N LEU A 101 -21.81 -3.63 15.68
CA LEU A 101 -21.72 -3.91 17.11
C LEU A 101 -20.28 -3.73 17.54
N SER A 102 -20.08 -2.98 18.60
CA SER A 102 -18.74 -2.74 19.09
C SER A 102 -18.10 -4.06 19.49
N GLU A 103 -18.86 -4.99 20.09
CA GLU A 103 -18.45 -6.29 20.62
C GLU A 103 -17.80 -7.20 19.57
N GLU A 104 -18.08 -6.96 18.28
CA GLU A 104 -17.49 -7.71 17.17
C GLU A 104 -16.08 -7.22 16.78
N ILE A 105 -15.66 -6.05 17.28
CA ILE A 105 -14.33 -5.51 17.06
C ILE A 105 -13.33 -6.30 17.89
N PRO A 106 -12.28 -6.89 17.28
CA PRO A 106 -11.26 -7.64 17.99
C PRO A 106 -10.63 -6.84 19.12
N GLU A 107 -10.58 -7.44 20.32
CA GLU A 107 -9.93 -6.82 21.47
C GLU A 107 -8.42 -6.70 21.27
N VAL A 108 -7.87 -5.57 21.73
CA VAL A 108 -6.44 -5.32 21.77
C VAL A 108 -5.89 -5.86 23.09
N LYS A 109 -4.94 -6.80 23.00
CA LYS A 109 -4.34 -7.50 24.16
C LYS A 109 -3.01 -6.90 24.61
N GLY A 110 -2.44 -5.99 23.83
CA GLY A 110 -1.17 -5.31 24.11
C GLY A 110 0.07 -6.10 23.70
N ASN A 111 -0.08 -7.33 23.19
CA ASN A 111 0.98 -8.20 22.68
C ASN A 111 0.98 -8.29 21.14
N GLU A 112 0.24 -7.42 20.45
CA GLU A 112 0.21 -7.33 19.01
C GLU A 112 1.58 -6.95 18.45
N VAL A 113 2.06 -7.74 17.49
CA VAL A 113 3.30 -7.46 16.75
C VAL A 113 2.93 -6.90 15.39
N PRO A 114 3.48 -5.73 14.98
CA PRO A 114 3.28 -5.21 13.64
C PRO A 114 3.69 -6.22 12.57
N PHE A 115 2.92 -6.27 11.47
CA PHE A 115 3.27 -7.12 10.34
C PHE A 115 4.66 -6.76 9.81
N SER A 116 5.50 -7.78 9.61
CA SER A 116 6.85 -7.63 9.10
C SER A 116 7.15 -8.69 8.04
N SER A 117 7.96 -8.31 7.05
CA SER A 117 8.38 -9.23 5.98
C SER A 117 9.29 -10.32 6.53
N SER A 118 9.12 -11.56 6.08
CA SER A 118 10.08 -12.65 6.33
C SER A 118 11.27 -12.66 5.38
N ALA A 119 11.39 -11.65 4.50
CA ALA A 119 12.49 -11.53 3.54
C ALA A 119 13.85 -11.41 4.23
N SER A 120 14.88 -11.98 3.58
CA SER A 120 16.26 -11.87 4.05
C SER A 120 16.73 -10.42 4.08
N GLN A 121 17.72 -10.13 4.93
CA GLN A 121 18.26 -8.77 5.07
C GLN A 121 18.78 -8.21 3.74
N LEU A 122 19.41 -9.05 2.90
CA LEU A 122 19.88 -8.64 1.57
C LEU A 122 18.72 -8.25 0.65
N LEU A 123 17.60 -8.98 0.69
CA LEU A 123 16.42 -8.64 -0.11
C LEU A 123 15.75 -7.35 0.37
N ARG A 124 15.76 -7.09 1.69
CA ARG A 124 15.28 -5.82 2.24
C ARG A 124 16.17 -4.65 1.81
N ILE A 125 17.50 -4.81 1.84
CA ILE A 125 18.44 -3.81 1.33
C ILE A 125 18.20 -3.56 -0.16
N TYR A 126 18.04 -4.62 -0.95
CA TYR A 126 17.68 -4.52 -2.37
C TYR A 126 16.40 -3.73 -2.59
N ALA A 127 15.33 -4.04 -1.85
CA ALA A 127 14.06 -3.32 -1.91
C ALA A 127 14.22 -1.83 -1.55
N VAL A 128 15.01 -1.51 -0.53
CA VAL A 128 15.30 -0.11 -0.14
C VAL A 128 16.06 0.63 -1.25
N VAL A 129 17.06 0.00 -1.86
CA VAL A 129 17.80 0.58 -3.00
C VAL A 129 16.85 0.83 -4.18
N GLN A 130 16.03 -0.15 -4.56
CA GLN A 130 15.05 0.01 -5.65
C GLN A 130 14.01 1.09 -5.33
N PHE A 131 13.56 1.19 -4.07
CA PHE A 131 12.64 2.23 -3.62
C PHE A 131 13.29 3.62 -3.69
N ALA A 132 14.54 3.77 -3.24
CA ALA A 132 15.26 5.03 -3.32
C ALA A 132 15.46 5.50 -4.77
N LEU A 133 15.83 4.58 -5.68
CA LEU A 133 15.90 4.88 -7.11
C LEU A 133 14.54 5.25 -7.71
N MET A 134 13.47 4.56 -7.32
CA MET A 134 12.12 4.92 -7.72
C MET A 134 11.73 6.32 -7.24
N LEU A 135 12.10 6.68 -6.00
CA LEU A 135 11.81 8.00 -5.45
C LEU A 135 12.52 9.12 -6.22
N THR A 136 13.78 8.91 -6.63
CA THR A 136 14.46 9.89 -7.50
C THR A 136 13.75 10.04 -8.84
N PHE A 137 13.29 8.94 -9.44
CA PHE A 137 12.51 9.01 -10.69
C PHE A 137 11.14 9.68 -10.51
N TYR A 138 10.49 9.48 -9.36
CA TYR A 138 9.23 10.16 -9.03
C TYR A 138 9.44 11.68 -8.95
N GLU A 139 10.46 12.14 -8.21
CA GLU A 139 10.75 13.57 -8.06
C GLU A 139 11.07 14.23 -9.40
N GLU A 140 11.88 13.60 -10.25
CA GLU A 140 12.14 14.08 -11.61
C GLU A 140 10.87 14.16 -12.46
N THR A 141 10.06 13.11 -12.44
CA THR A 141 8.80 13.08 -13.19
C THR A 141 7.86 14.17 -12.72
N PHE A 142 7.84 14.45 -11.41
CA PHE A 142 7.03 15.50 -10.84
C PHE A 142 7.56 16.90 -11.18
N ALA A 143 8.88 17.09 -11.19
CA ALA A 143 9.51 18.35 -11.58
C ALA A 143 9.28 18.68 -13.06
N ASP A 144 9.41 17.69 -13.95
CA ASP A 144 9.35 17.88 -15.40
C ASP A 144 7.96 17.66 -16.01
N LYS A 145 6.92 17.39 -15.19
CA LYS A 145 5.59 16.96 -15.67
C LYS A 145 4.97 17.84 -16.77
N ALA A 146 5.28 19.14 -16.78
CA ALA A 146 4.78 20.08 -17.78
C ALA A 146 5.48 19.98 -19.15
N ALA A 147 6.73 19.49 -19.17
CA ALA A 147 7.53 19.34 -20.39
C ALA A 147 7.40 17.93 -21.01
N LEU A 148 6.91 16.95 -20.25
CA LEU A 148 6.73 15.58 -20.73
C LEU A 148 5.48 15.44 -21.61
N SER A 149 5.58 14.63 -22.67
CA SER A 149 4.40 14.20 -23.40
C SER A 149 3.49 13.35 -22.50
N GLN A 150 2.18 13.41 -22.74
CA GLN A 150 1.19 12.65 -21.96
C GLN A 150 1.48 11.13 -21.97
N VAL A 151 1.95 10.61 -23.11
CA VAL A 151 2.40 9.22 -23.25
C VAL A 151 3.58 8.92 -22.32
N THR A 152 4.60 9.78 -22.30
CA THR A 152 5.78 9.57 -21.44
C THR A 152 5.39 9.65 -19.97
N LEU A 153 4.57 10.63 -19.59
CA LEU A 153 4.07 10.76 -18.23
C LEU A 153 3.31 9.50 -17.79
N LEU A 154 2.39 9.00 -18.62
CA LEU A 154 1.65 7.77 -18.34
C LEU A 154 2.59 6.56 -18.18
N LEU A 155 3.55 6.37 -19.08
CA LEU A 155 4.53 5.29 -18.99
C LEU A 155 5.34 5.35 -17.69
N ARG A 156 5.79 6.54 -17.27
CA ARG A 156 6.51 6.74 -16.01
C ARG A 156 5.64 6.43 -14.79
N VAL A 157 4.39 6.91 -14.77
CA VAL A 157 3.44 6.61 -13.68
C VAL A 157 3.20 5.10 -13.58
N CYS A 158 2.94 4.43 -14.72
CA CYS A 158 2.79 2.98 -14.76
C CYS A 158 4.04 2.25 -14.27
N PHE A 159 5.24 2.73 -14.62
CA PHE A 159 6.50 2.15 -14.17
C PHE A 159 6.73 2.32 -12.66
N ILE A 160 6.36 3.48 -12.09
CA ILE A 160 6.41 3.73 -10.64
C ILE A 160 5.49 2.76 -9.89
N ILE A 161 4.24 2.63 -10.35
CA ILE A 161 3.26 1.69 -9.77
C ILE A 161 3.76 0.23 -9.90
N LEU A 162 4.30 -0.15 -11.06
CA LEU A 162 4.91 -1.46 -11.26
C LEU A 162 6.07 -1.70 -10.29
N THR A 163 6.90 -0.69 -10.06
CA THR A 163 8.04 -0.79 -9.14
C THR A 163 7.61 -0.98 -7.70
N LEU A 164 6.66 -0.19 -7.21
CA LEU A 164 6.06 -0.37 -5.88
C LEU A 164 5.43 -1.76 -5.74
N THR A 165 4.74 -2.22 -6.77
CA THR A 165 4.11 -3.55 -6.79
C THR A 165 5.15 -4.66 -6.73
N SER A 166 6.23 -4.55 -7.52
CA SER A 166 7.31 -5.54 -7.51
C SER A 166 8.02 -5.60 -6.17
N ILE A 167 8.32 -4.46 -5.55
CA ILE A 167 8.88 -4.39 -4.19
C ILE A 167 7.94 -5.08 -3.18
N GLY A 168 6.64 -4.80 -3.23
CA GLY A 168 5.64 -5.46 -2.39
C GLY A 168 5.64 -6.98 -2.56
N PHE A 169 5.68 -7.46 -3.80
CA PHE A 169 5.75 -8.90 -4.11
C PHE A 169 7.04 -9.56 -3.58
N LEU A 170 8.18 -8.88 -3.68
CA LEU A 170 9.46 -9.35 -3.15
C LEU A 170 9.44 -9.43 -1.62
N LEU A 171 8.92 -8.41 -0.95
CA LEU A 171 8.82 -8.37 0.51
C LEU A 171 7.79 -9.39 1.05
N ASP A 172 6.71 -9.64 0.31
CA ASP A 172 5.74 -10.69 0.62
C ASP A 172 6.20 -12.09 0.20
N GLN A 173 7.36 -12.21 -0.48
CA GLN A 173 7.88 -13.46 -1.05
C GLN A 173 6.86 -14.22 -1.90
N LYS A 174 6.09 -13.49 -2.73
CA LYS A 174 5.08 -14.08 -3.61
C LYS A 174 5.73 -15.02 -4.64
N PRO A 175 5.05 -16.12 -5.05
CA PRO A 175 5.60 -17.06 -6.04
C PRO A 175 6.06 -16.39 -7.34
N LYS A 176 5.31 -15.39 -7.84
CA LYS A 176 5.62 -14.67 -9.09
C LYS A 176 6.54 -13.45 -8.93
N ALA A 177 7.12 -13.23 -7.74
CA ALA A 177 7.90 -12.02 -7.48
C ALA A 177 9.14 -11.89 -8.39
N ALA A 178 9.88 -13.00 -8.62
CA ALA A 178 11.06 -12.95 -9.48
C ALA A 178 10.70 -12.66 -10.95
N VAL A 179 9.58 -13.21 -11.43
CA VAL A 179 9.08 -12.97 -12.80
C VAL A 179 8.72 -11.50 -12.97
N LEU A 180 7.96 -10.94 -12.03
CA LEU A 180 7.57 -9.53 -12.04
C LEU A 180 8.80 -8.62 -11.99
N GLU A 181 9.79 -8.95 -11.15
CA GLU A 181 10.99 -8.15 -11.01
C GLU A 181 11.89 -8.21 -12.24
N THR A 182 12.01 -9.37 -12.88
CA THR A 182 12.70 -9.52 -14.17
C THR A 182 12.04 -8.66 -15.24
N PHE A 183 10.72 -8.74 -15.35
CA PHE A 183 9.94 -7.91 -16.29
C PHE A 183 10.12 -6.41 -16.00
N ARG A 184 10.03 -6.00 -14.74
CA ARG A 184 10.23 -4.60 -14.34
C ARG A 184 11.63 -4.10 -14.73
N CYS A 185 12.68 -4.88 -14.49
CA CYS A 185 14.03 -4.48 -14.83
C CYS A 185 14.25 -4.40 -16.36
N LEU A 186 13.66 -5.31 -17.14
CA LEU A 186 13.65 -5.22 -18.60
C LEU A 186 12.91 -3.97 -19.09
N LEU A 187 11.75 -3.68 -18.49
CA LEU A 187 10.96 -2.52 -18.84
C LEU A 187 11.70 -1.22 -18.54
N PHE A 188 12.48 -1.16 -17.45
CA PHE A 188 13.35 -0.02 -17.14
C PHE A 188 14.34 0.25 -18.28
N LEU A 189 15.11 -0.75 -18.70
CA LEU A 189 16.08 -0.60 -19.79
C LEU A 189 15.40 -0.21 -21.11
N MET A 190 14.23 -0.77 -21.40
CA MET A 190 13.42 -0.42 -22.56
C MET A 190 13.01 1.06 -22.52
N LEU A 191 12.44 1.52 -21.42
CA LEU A 191 12.03 2.92 -21.25
C LEU A 191 13.22 3.89 -21.34
N CYS A 192 14.39 3.51 -20.82
CA CYS A 192 15.62 4.29 -20.99
C CYS A 192 16.06 4.35 -22.46
N ARG A 193 16.05 3.22 -23.17
CA ARG A 193 16.46 3.13 -24.58
C ARG A 193 15.58 3.98 -25.51
N PHE A 194 14.27 4.02 -25.26
CA PHE A 194 13.35 4.85 -26.05
C PHE A 194 13.23 6.30 -25.53
N GLY A 195 14.03 6.69 -24.54
CA GLY A 195 14.08 8.06 -24.03
C GLY A 195 12.88 8.47 -23.17
N HIS A 196 12.04 7.52 -22.75
CA HIS A 196 10.95 7.76 -21.82
C HIS A 196 11.42 7.87 -20.38
N LEU A 197 12.56 7.26 -20.03
CA LEU A 197 13.27 7.45 -18.77
C LEU A 197 14.69 7.95 -19.05
N LYS A 198 15.17 8.86 -18.20
CA LYS A 198 16.57 9.30 -18.21
C LYS A 198 17.04 9.37 -16.75
N PRO A 199 18.25 8.92 -16.43
CA PRO A 199 18.83 9.14 -15.11
C PRO A 199 19.01 10.62 -14.79
N PHE A 200 18.83 11.00 -13.52
CA PHE A 200 19.14 12.34 -13.00
C PHE A 200 20.50 12.86 -13.44
N ILE A 201 21.50 11.97 -13.36
CA ILE A 201 22.89 12.25 -13.70
C ILE A 201 23.21 11.48 -14.98
N PRO A 202 23.36 12.15 -16.13
CA PRO A 202 23.61 11.48 -17.41
C PRO A 202 24.82 10.55 -17.39
N SER A 203 25.86 10.87 -16.60
CA SER A 203 27.06 10.02 -16.44
C SER A 203 26.78 8.68 -15.75
N LEU A 204 25.69 8.55 -15.01
CA LEU A 204 25.28 7.29 -14.37
C LEU A 204 24.47 6.36 -15.29
N SER A 205 24.17 6.76 -16.52
CA SER A 205 23.36 5.94 -17.44
C SER A 205 23.96 4.56 -17.66
N PHE A 206 25.27 4.48 -17.88
CA PHE A 206 25.97 3.21 -18.03
C PHE A 206 25.96 2.37 -16.74
N THR A 207 26.10 3.02 -15.58
CA THR A 207 26.02 2.35 -14.27
C THR A 207 24.64 1.74 -14.04
N PHE A 208 23.56 2.46 -14.38
CA PHE A 208 22.20 1.94 -14.29
C PHE A 208 21.96 0.79 -15.26
N GLU A 209 22.47 0.89 -16.49
CA GLU A 209 22.36 -0.19 -17.47
C GLU A 209 23.01 -1.49 -16.95
N ILE A 210 24.23 -1.40 -16.42
CA ILE A 210 24.91 -2.55 -15.80
C ILE A 210 24.11 -3.07 -14.60
N PHE A 211 23.70 -2.20 -13.68
CA PHE A 211 22.99 -2.60 -12.46
C PHE A 211 21.68 -3.34 -12.78
N PHE A 212 20.86 -2.80 -13.69
CA PHE A 212 19.61 -3.43 -14.09
C PHE A 212 19.84 -4.68 -14.94
N SER A 213 20.91 -4.75 -15.74
CA SER A 213 21.29 -5.98 -16.46
C SER A 213 21.66 -7.12 -15.50
N ILE A 214 22.42 -6.82 -14.44
CA ILE A 214 22.73 -7.78 -13.37
C ILE A 214 21.44 -8.22 -12.66
N CYS A 215 20.52 -7.28 -12.37
CA CYS A 215 19.22 -7.61 -11.77
C CYS A 215 18.41 -8.56 -12.68
N ILE A 216 18.36 -8.30 -13.99
CA ILE A 216 17.68 -9.16 -14.97
C ILE A 216 18.29 -10.56 -14.97
N ALA A 217 19.61 -10.67 -15.00
CA ALA A 217 20.27 -11.98 -14.98
C ALA A 217 19.96 -12.74 -13.69
N PHE A 218 20.08 -12.08 -12.52
CA PHE A 218 19.82 -12.68 -11.22
C PHE A 218 18.36 -13.13 -11.06
N TRP A 219 17.41 -12.23 -11.33
CA TRP A 219 15.99 -12.53 -11.19
C TRP A 219 15.49 -13.46 -12.28
N GLY A 220 16.00 -13.37 -13.50
CA GLY A 220 15.67 -14.27 -14.60
C GLY A 220 16.05 -15.71 -14.31
N VAL A 221 17.23 -15.96 -13.73
CA VAL A 221 17.61 -17.30 -13.27
C VAL A 221 16.65 -17.80 -12.17
N LYS A 222 16.26 -16.93 -11.23
CA LYS A 222 15.27 -17.31 -10.20
C LYS A 222 13.89 -17.60 -10.79
N SER A 223 13.43 -16.80 -11.75
CA SER A 223 12.17 -17.01 -12.48
C SER A 223 12.15 -18.34 -13.19
N MET A 224 13.22 -18.69 -13.90
CA MET A 224 13.34 -19.99 -14.59
C MET A 224 13.28 -21.15 -13.61
N LYS A 225 13.99 -21.05 -12.47
CA LYS A 225 13.92 -22.08 -11.42
C LYS A 225 12.49 -22.26 -10.88
N GLN A 226 11.78 -21.16 -10.63
CA GLN A 226 10.39 -21.21 -10.15
C GLN A 226 9.46 -21.89 -11.17
N LEU A 227 9.52 -21.47 -12.44
CA LEU A 227 8.70 -22.04 -13.52
C LEU A 227 8.95 -23.53 -13.77
N VAL A 228 10.20 -23.98 -13.58
CA VAL A 228 10.54 -25.41 -13.72
C VAL A 228 10.11 -26.23 -12.50
N SER A 229 10.09 -25.61 -11.31
CA SER A 229 9.72 -26.30 -10.06
C SER A 229 8.21 -26.36 -9.77
N GLU A 230 7.40 -25.50 -10.39
CA GLU A 230 5.94 -25.55 -10.31
C GLU A 230 5.38 -26.24 -11.58
N PRO A 231 5.18 -27.57 -11.60
CA PRO A 231 4.45 -28.18 -12.70
C PRO A 231 3.04 -27.61 -12.70
N TRP A 232 2.64 -27.03 -13.82
CA TRP A 232 1.31 -26.48 -14.11
C TRP A 232 0.22 -27.32 -13.40
N LYS A 233 -0.33 -26.80 -12.30
CA LYS A 233 -1.51 -27.31 -11.61
C LYS A 233 -2.54 -26.20 -11.54
#